data_AF-A0A2R8B6T2-F1
#
_entry.id   AF-A0A2R8B6T2-F1
#
_cell.length_a   1.000
_cell.length_b   1.000
_cell.length_c   1.000
_cell.angle_alpha   90.00
_cell.angle_beta   90.00
_cell.angle_gamma   90.00
#
_symmetry.space_group_name_H-M   'P 1'
#
loop_
_entity.id
_entity.type
_entity.pdbx_description
1 polymer ?
#
loop_
_entity_poly.entity_id
_entity_poly.type
_entity_poly.pdbx_seq_one_letter_code
_entity_poly.pdbx_strand_id
1 'polypeptide(L)'
;MAVTGMQFGWLWARDFDDPHSHSVTVQVHGFDSVMDCSLFSTWTAGESHHASDAFITQCVSANGVENFPTQNTTSGNLVPVLFRQDVTSVTFKISVYQTKGMARWMIYHWA
;
A
#
# COMPACT_ATOMS: atom_id res chain seq x y z
N MET A 1 21.65 13.71 2.48
CA MET A 1 20.54 12.93 3.07
C MET A 1 20.79 11.47 2.77
N ALA A 2 20.68 10.63 3.81
CA ALA A 2 20.87 9.19 3.72
C ALA A 2 19.67 8.48 4.36
N VAL A 3 19.49 7.20 4.03
CA VAL A 3 18.52 6.37 4.73
C VAL A 3 19.01 6.13 6.16
N THR A 4 18.23 6.54 7.15
CA THR A 4 18.57 6.41 8.58
C THR A 4 17.82 5.27 9.27
N GLY A 5 16.78 4.75 8.63
CA GLY A 5 16.00 3.63 9.14
C GLY A 5 15.04 3.08 8.11
N MET A 6 14.48 1.91 8.41
CA MET A 6 13.44 1.28 7.59
C MET A 6 12.40 0.60 8.46
N GLN A 7 11.15 0.68 8.02
CA GLN A 7 10.04 -0.15 8.50
C GLN A 7 9.49 -0.94 7.30
N PHE A 8 9.11 -2.19 7.51
CA PHE A 8 8.52 -3.01 6.46
C PHE A 8 7.57 -4.03 7.04
N GLY A 9 6.70 -4.54 6.18
CA GLY A 9 5.81 -5.62 6.53
C GLY A 9 5.06 -6.18 5.33
N TRP A 10 4.13 -7.07 5.62
CA TRP A 10 3.39 -7.82 4.63
C TRP A 10 1.89 -7.58 4.78
N LEU A 11 1.21 -7.56 3.65
CA LEU A 11 -0.24 -7.51 3.52
C LEU A 11 -0.71 -8.76 2.80
N TRP A 12 -1.79 -9.33 3.31
CA TRP A 12 -2.41 -10.52 2.75
C TRP A 12 -3.90 -10.29 2.60
N ALA A 13 -4.44 -10.66 1.45
CA ALA A 13 -5.87 -10.67 1.20
C ALA A 13 -6.22 -11.92 0.39
N ARG A 14 -7.35 -12.54 0.72
CA ARG A 14 -7.85 -13.72 0.02
C ARG A 14 -9.37 -13.66 -0.01
N ASP A 15 -9.91 -13.66 -1.21
CA ASP A 15 -11.32 -13.92 -1.43
C ASP A 15 -11.49 -14.47 -2.85
N PHE A 16 -12.22 -15.58 -2.95
CA PHE A 16 -12.44 -16.29 -4.21
C PHE A 16 -13.84 -16.05 -4.77
N ASP A 17 -14.71 -15.42 -4.01
CA ASP A 17 -16.11 -15.22 -4.37
C ASP A 17 -16.39 -13.74 -4.67
N ASP A 18 -15.81 -12.80 -3.90
CA ASP A 18 -16.11 -11.37 -3.97
C ASP A 18 -14.86 -10.45 -3.97
N PRO A 19 -15.00 -9.15 -4.32
CA PRO A 19 -13.94 -8.17 -4.11
C PRO A 19 -13.62 -8.03 -2.62
N HIS A 20 -12.36 -8.23 -2.27
CA HIS A 20 -11.90 -8.14 -0.89
C HIS A 20 -10.66 -7.27 -0.77
N SER A 21 -10.48 -6.64 0.40
CA SER A 21 -9.31 -5.82 0.62
C SER A 21 -8.89 -5.80 2.08
N HIS A 22 -7.60 -5.63 2.29
CA HIS A 22 -7.00 -5.48 3.60
C HIS A 22 -6.08 -4.26 3.62
N SER A 23 -6.09 -3.52 4.72
CA SER A 23 -5.27 -2.33 4.89
C SER A 23 -4.60 -2.28 6.25
N VAL A 24 -3.42 -1.68 6.30
CA VAL A 24 -2.67 -1.43 7.53
C VAL A 24 -2.23 0.03 7.56
N THR A 25 -2.37 0.65 8.72
CA THR A 25 -1.85 1.99 8.99
C THR A 25 -0.61 1.88 9.85
N VAL A 26 0.50 2.43 9.37
CA VAL A 26 1.80 2.42 10.04
C VAL A 26 2.09 3.82 10.55
N GLN A 27 2.51 3.92 11.81
CA GLN A 27 2.93 5.18 12.42
C GLN A 27 4.40 5.43 12.12
N VAL A 28 4.69 6.62 11.58
CA VAL A 28 6.02 7.12 11.25
C VAL A 28 6.28 8.31 12.16
N HIS A 29 7.42 8.39 12.82
CA HIS A 29 7.61 9.35 13.92
C HIS A 29 8.19 10.68 13.44
N GLY A 30 7.52 11.35 12.49
CA GLY A 30 7.91 12.67 12.00
C GLY A 30 9.22 12.64 11.21
N PHE A 31 9.34 11.73 10.24
CA PHE A 31 10.53 11.61 9.40
C PHE A 31 10.20 11.89 7.93
N ASP A 32 11.13 12.53 7.22
CA ASP A 32 11.13 12.55 5.77
C ASP A 32 11.20 11.10 5.29
N SER A 33 10.21 10.68 4.50
CA SER A 33 10.02 9.26 4.22
C SER A 33 9.66 8.99 2.77
N VAL A 34 10.31 7.98 2.19
CA VAL A 34 9.86 7.33 0.96
C VAL A 34 9.04 6.10 1.36
N MET A 35 7.79 6.03 0.92
CA MET A 35 6.86 4.94 1.18
C MET A 35 6.59 4.20 -0.13
N ASP A 36 6.66 2.87 -0.10
CA ASP A 36 6.42 1.99 -1.25
C ASP A 36 5.51 0.84 -0.85
N CYS A 37 4.57 0.50 -1.73
CA CYS A 37 3.69 -0.65 -1.64
C CYS A 37 3.67 -1.36 -2.99
N SER A 38 4.06 -2.63 -2.99
CA SER A 38 4.18 -3.40 -4.21
C SER A 38 3.61 -4.81 -4.03
N LEU A 39 2.88 -5.28 -5.04
CA LEU A 39 2.47 -6.68 -5.11
C LEU A 39 3.70 -7.58 -5.21
N PHE A 40 3.69 -8.64 -4.43
CA PHE A 40 4.76 -9.62 -4.40
C PHE A 40 4.36 -10.92 -5.08
N SER A 41 3.14 -11.40 -4.83
CA SER A 41 2.65 -12.65 -5.42
C SER A 41 1.12 -12.67 -5.48
N THR A 42 0.59 -13.35 -6.49
CA THR A 42 -0.84 -13.60 -6.70
C THR A 42 -1.06 -15.09 -6.99
N TRP A 43 -2.10 -15.67 -6.41
CA TRP A 43 -2.52 -17.05 -6.63
C TRP A 43 -3.97 -17.10 -7.07
N THR A 44 -4.19 -17.50 -8.30
CA THR A 44 -5.49 -17.52 -8.95
C THR A 44 -6.06 -18.93 -8.94
N ALA A 45 -7.36 -19.06 -8.74
CA ALA A 45 -8.08 -20.33 -8.82
C ALA A 45 -8.91 -20.36 -10.12
N GLY A 46 -8.24 -20.42 -11.28
CA GLY A 46 -8.89 -20.51 -12.59
C GLY A 46 -8.53 -19.39 -13.57
N GLU A 47 -8.97 -19.55 -14.83
CA GLU A 47 -8.50 -18.74 -15.98
C GLU A 47 -9.31 -17.45 -16.24
N SER A 48 -10.48 -17.25 -15.63
CA SER A 48 -11.34 -16.11 -15.97
C SER A 48 -11.45 -15.07 -14.84
N HIS A 49 -11.04 -13.83 -15.14
CA HIS A 49 -11.29 -12.58 -14.41
C HIS A 49 -10.76 -12.47 -12.96
N HIS A 50 -9.42 -12.48 -12.79
CA HIS A 50 -8.76 -12.17 -11.51
C HIS A 50 -8.05 -10.80 -11.54
N ALA A 51 -8.03 -10.11 -10.40
CA ALA A 51 -7.26 -8.87 -10.24
C ALA A 51 -6.67 -8.77 -8.83
N SER A 52 -5.48 -8.18 -8.72
CA SER A 52 -4.88 -7.81 -7.44
C SER A 52 -4.11 -6.52 -7.62
N ASP A 53 -4.22 -5.63 -6.65
CA ASP A 53 -3.53 -4.33 -6.63
C ASP A 53 -3.10 -3.98 -5.22
N ALA A 54 -1.93 -3.33 -5.10
CA ALA A 54 -1.39 -2.84 -3.84
C ALA A 54 -1.01 -1.37 -3.96
N PHE A 55 -1.46 -0.54 -3.03
CA PHE A 55 -1.36 0.92 -3.14
C PHE A 55 -1.48 1.62 -1.78
N ILE A 56 -1.10 2.89 -1.75
CA ILE A 56 -1.24 3.80 -0.61
C ILE A 56 -2.61 4.48 -0.69
N THR A 57 -3.37 4.49 0.40
CA THR A 57 -4.70 5.15 0.47
C THR A 57 -4.71 6.43 1.27
N GLN A 58 -3.74 6.61 2.17
CA GLN A 58 -3.64 7.83 2.99
C GLN A 58 -2.20 8.07 3.44
N CYS A 59 -1.81 9.34 3.51
CA CYS A 59 -0.58 9.79 4.15
C CYS A 59 -0.88 11.01 5.04
N VAL A 60 -0.39 11.00 6.28
CA VAL A 60 -0.42 12.14 7.20
C VAL A 60 1.00 12.65 7.37
N SER A 61 1.21 13.93 7.09
CA SER A 61 2.53 14.57 7.09
C SER A 61 2.45 16.02 7.59
N ALA A 62 3.57 16.75 7.63
CA ALA A 62 3.56 18.20 7.90
C ALA A 62 2.66 18.99 6.93
N ASN A 63 2.45 18.50 5.72
CA ASN A 63 1.58 19.14 4.71
C ASN A 63 0.08 18.86 4.93
N GLY A 64 -0.28 18.07 5.96
CA GLY A 64 -1.64 17.70 6.27
C GLY A 64 -1.97 16.24 5.94
N VAL A 65 -3.27 15.96 5.77
CA VAL A 65 -3.80 14.64 5.46
C VAL A 65 -4.10 14.53 3.97
N GLU A 66 -3.40 13.65 3.28
CA GLU A 66 -3.64 13.32 1.88
C GLU A 66 -4.36 11.98 1.78
N ASN A 67 -5.46 11.95 1.04
CA ASN A 67 -6.23 10.74 0.76
C ASN A 67 -6.12 10.42 -0.73
N PHE A 68 -5.79 9.17 -1.03
CA PHE A 68 -5.65 8.63 -2.39
C PHE A 68 -6.84 7.69 -2.68
N PRO A 69 -7.00 7.21 -3.94
CA PRO A 69 -8.10 6.33 -4.29
C PRO A 69 -8.17 5.13 -3.35
N THR A 70 -9.35 4.90 -2.74
CA THR A 70 -9.56 3.81 -1.77
C THR A 70 -9.93 2.50 -2.45
N GLN A 71 -10.29 2.53 -3.73
CA GLN A 71 -10.69 1.38 -4.52
C GLN A 71 -9.87 1.28 -5.79
N ASN A 72 -9.69 0.03 -6.22
CA ASN A 72 -9.21 -0.28 -7.56
C ASN A 72 -10.33 -0.03 -8.57
N THR A 73 -10.63 1.23 -8.85
CA THR A 73 -11.60 1.60 -9.89
C THR A 73 -10.89 1.44 -11.23
N THR A 74 -10.83 0.20 -11.73
CA THR A 74 -10.56 -0.13 -13.14
C THR A 74 -9.51 0.76 -13.80
N SER A 75 -8.22 0.49 -13.54
CA SER A 75 -7.07 1.13 -14.22
C SER A 75 -6.88 2.64 -13.94
N GLY A 76 -7.43 3.18 -12.86
CA GLY A 76 -7.00 4.49 -12.34
C GLY A 76 -5.52 4.48 -11.88
N ASN A 77 -4.87 5.64 -11.88
CA ASN A 77 -3.50 5.79 -11.35
C ASN A 77 -3.51 5.58 -9.83
N LEU A 78 -3.36 4.33 -9.40
CA LEU A 78 -3.07 3.99 -8.02
C LEU A 78 -1.70 4.57 -7.62
N VAL A 79 -1.51 4.86 -6.34
CA VAL A 79 -0.26 5.43 -5.82
C VAL A 79 0.53 4.33 -5.11
N PRO A 80 1.48 3.65 -5.80
CA PRO A 80 2.30 2.63 -5.17
C PRO A 80 3.47 3.22 -4.38
N VAL A 81 3.95 4.40 -4.78
CA VAL A 81 5.13 5.06 -4.20
C VAL A 81 4.87 6.53 -3.93
N LEU A 82 5.35 7.03 -2.79
CA LEU A 82 5.21 8.42 -2.38
C LEU A 82 6.44 8.87 -1.58
N PHE A 83 6.84 10.14 -1.73
CA PHE A 83 7.74 10.81 -0.78
C PHE A 83 7.02 11.95 -0.09
N ARG A 84 7.14 12.04 1.24
CA ARG A 84 6.64 13.17 2.04
C ARG A 84 7.60 13.50 3.15
N GLN A 85 7.57 14.77 3.56
CA GLN A 85 8.37 15.29 4.68
C GLN A 85 7.60 15.18 5.98
N ASP A 86 8.30 14.96 7.10
CA ASP A 86 7.71 14.86 8.44
C ASP A 86 6.47 13.95 8.48
N VAL A 87 6.59 12.72 7.97
CA VAL A 87 5.47 11.78 7.93
C VAL A 87 5.14 11.28 9.32
N THR A 88 3.85 11.31 9.66
CA THR A 88 3.29 10.83 10.94
C THR A 88 2.63 9.46 10.79
N SER A 89 1.96 9.21 9.67
CA SER A 89 1.42 7.88 9.38
C SER A 89 1.13 7.69 7.89
N VAL A 90 1.11 6.44 7.47
CA VAL A 90 0.74 6.04 6.11
C VAL A 90 -0.15 4.80 6.16
N THR A 91 -1.16 4.75 5.29
CA THR A 91 -2.05 3.59 5.16
C THR A 91 -1.81 2.90 3.82
N PHE A 92 -1.42 1.64 3.90
CA PHE A 92 -1.24 0.75 2.75
C PHE A 92 -2.44 -0.17 2.61
N LYS A 93 -2.79 -0.53 1.38
CA LYS A 93 -3.92 -1.40 1.06
C LYS A 93 -3.52 -2.41 -0.01
N ILE A 94 -4.02 -3.63 0.14
CA ILE A 94 -4.09 -4.64 -0.92
C ILE A 94 -5.57 -4.90 -1.22
N SER A 95 -5.93 -4.93 -2.49
CA SER A 95 -7.26 -5.31 -2.97
C SER A 95 -7.12 -6.51 -3.91
N VAL A 96 -8.03 -7.49 -3.77
CA VAL A 96 -8.05 -8.74 -4.53
C VAL A 96 -9.47 -9.00 -5.03
N TYR A 97 -9.58 -9.66 -6.17
CA TYR A 97 -10.83 -10.17 -6.72
C TYR A 97 -10.61 -11.56 -7.29
N GLN A 98 -11.35 -12.54 -6.78
CA GLN A 98 -11.29 -13.95 -7.17
C GLN A 98 -9.87 -14.55 -7.11
N THR A 99 -9.10 -14.18 -6.08
CA THR A 99 -7.69 -14.52 -5.96
C THR A 99 -7.17 -14.38 -4.53
N LYS A 100 -5.99 -14.92 -4.28
CA LYS A 100 -5.18 -14.62 -3.10
C LYS A 100 -4.03 -13.71 -3.52
N GLY A 101 -3.81 -12.62 -2.79
CA GLY A 101 -2.74 -11.67 -3.03
C GLY A 101 -1.84 -11.49 -1.81
N MET A 102 -0.55 -11.28 -2.07
CA MET A 102 0.46 -10.88 -1.11
C MET A 102 1.12 -9.59 -1.61
N ALA A 103 1.18 -8.58 -0.76
CA ALA A 103 1.90 -7.34 -1.04
C ALA A 103 2.89 -7.04 0.09
N ARG A 104 3.97 -6.36 -0.25
CA ARG A 104 4.89 -5.78 0.73
C ARG A 104 4.65 -4.29 0.83
N TRP A 105 4.86 -3.74 2.00
CA TRP A 105 5.02 -2.30 2.19
C TRP A 105 6.36 -2.01 2.84
N MET A 106 6.96 -0.89 2.47
CA MET A 106 8.25 -0.44 2.97
C MET A 106 8.22 1.08 3.18
N ILE A 107 8.83 1.54 4.26
CA ILE A 107 9.02 2.95 4.58
C ILE A 107 10.51 3.15 4.84
N TYR A 108 11.14 4.02 4.06
CA TYR A 108 12.54 4.40 4.23
C TYR A 108 12.59 5.79 4.86
N HIS A 109 13.15 5.89 6.07
CA HIS A 109 13.34 7.17 6.75
C HIS A 109 14.60 7.84 6.22
N TRP A 110 14.51 9.13 5.91
CA TRP A 110 15.57 9.98 5.40
C TRP A 110 15.90 11.08 6.41
N ALA A 111 17.19 11.35 6.62
CA ALA A 111 17.69 12.52 7.34
C ALA A 111 19.08 12.93 6.82
#